data_AF-A0AAJ2HMN8-F1
#
_entry.id   AF-A0AAJ2HMN8-F1
#
_cell.length_a   1.000
_cell.length_b   1.000
_cell.length_c   1.000
_cell.angle_alpha   90.00
_cell.angle_beta   90.00
_cell.angle_gamma   90.00
#
_symmetry.space_group_name_H-M   'P 1'
#
loop_
_entity.id
_entity.type
_entity.pdbx_description
1 polymer ?
#
loop_
_entity_poly.entity_id
_entity_poly.type
_entity_poly.pdbx_seq_one_letter_code
_entity_poly.pdbx_strand_id
1 'polypeptide(L)'
;MSDRERADAVLEHVAVLAFLYYPGIEVDDPSYSLADDIEWCLVRLGNVSDVQRERMGALFVRAITDPTATREELFTALAEL
;
A
#
# COMPACT_ATOMS: atom_id res chain seq x y z
N MET A 1 -11.07 -2.88 -15.82
CA MET A 1 -10.33 -1.83 -15.12
C MET A 1 -9.03 -1.57 -15.85
N SER A 2 -8.86 -0.34 -16.32
CA SER A 2 -7.60 0.22 -16.80
C SER A 2 -6.55 0.27 -15.69
N ASP A 3 -5.29 0.45 -16.05
CA ASP A 3 -4.19 0.52 -15.09
C ASP A 3 -4.34 1.74 -14.16
N ARG A 4 -4.83 2.86 -14.70
CA ARG A 4 -5.21 4.06 -13.95
C ARG A 4 -6.24 3.75 -12.86
N GLU A 5 -7.33 3.07 -13.21
CA GLU A 5 -8.39 2.71 -12.26
C GLU A 5 -7.89 1.77 -11.16
N ARG A 6 -6.93 0.88 -11.46
CA ARG A 6 -6.30 0.02 -10.45
C ARG A 6 -5.39 0.81 -9.52
N ALA A 7 -4.56 1.68 -10.08
CA ALA A 7 -3.67 2.54 -9.31
C ALA A 7 -4.45 3.43 -8.34
N ASP A 8 -5.52 4.07 -8.82
CA ASP A 8 -6.42 4.90 -8.00
C ASP A 8 -7.10 4.06 -6.91
N ALA A 9 -7.62 2.87 -7.24
CA ALA A 9 -8.27 1.97 -6.27
C ALA A 9 -7.31 1.39 -5.21
N VAL A 10 -6.01 1.29 -5.51
CA VAL A 10 -4.98 0.90 -4.53
C VAL A 10 -4.61 2.09 -3.67
N LEU A 11 -4.44 3.27 -4.27
CA LEU A 11 -4.16 4.51 -3.53
C LEU A 11 -5.23 4.79 -2.47
N GLU A 12 -6.51 4.66 -2.85
CA GLU A 12 -7.64 4.78 -1.92
C GLU A 12 -7.51 3.80 -0.75
N HIS A 13 -7.13 2.55 -1.02
CA HIS A 13 -7.02 1.55 0.03
C HIS A 13 -5.83 1.77 0.95
N VAL A 14 -4.67 2.11 0.40
CA VAL A 14 -3.49 2.48 1.20
C VAL A 14 -3.80 3.66 2.10
N ALA A 15 -4.58 4.65 1.63
CA ALA A 15 -5.00 5.78 2.45
C ALA A 15 -5.93 5.35 3.62
N VAL A 16 -6.85 4.41 3.38
CA VAL A 16 -7.69 3.84 4.45
C VAL A 16 -6.83 3.08 5.46
N LEU A 17 -5.91 2.24 5.01
CA LEU A 17 -5.02 1.48 5.88
C LEU A 17 -4.12 2.40 6.71
N ALA A 18 -3.56 3.45 6.11
CA ALA A 18 -2.76 4.45 6.81
C ALA A 18 -3.56 5.18 7.91
N PHE A 19 -4.88 5.34 7.72
CA PHE A 19 -5.76 5.93 8.72
C PHE A 19 -6.10 4.97 9.87
N LEU A 20 -6.19 3.67 9.57
CA LEU A 20 -6.51 2.63 10.55
C LEU A 20 -5.28 2.17 11.35
N TYR A 21 -4.10 2.22 10.73
CA TYR A 21 -2.85 1.80 11.34
C TYR A 21 -2.43 2.74 12.47
N TYR A 22 -1.96 2.15 13.56
CA TYR A 22 -1.23 2.86 14.60
C TYR A 22 -0.11 1.96 15.15
N PRO A 23 1.03 2.54 15.59
CA PRO A 23 2.10 1.76 16.20
C PRO A 23 1.59 0.97 17.42
N GLY A 24 1.76 -0.34 17.40
CA GLY A 24 1.32 -1.25 18.47
C GLY A 24 0.01 -2.00 18.18
N ILE A 25 -0.67 -1.71 17.06
CA ILE A 25 -1.92 -2.40 16.70
C ILE A 25 -1.82 -3.93 16.70
N GLU A 26 -0.70 -4.52 16.29
CA GLU A 26 -0.50 -5.99 16.31
C GLU A 26 -0.42 -6.58 17.73
N VAL A 27 -0.12 -5.75 18.73
CA VAL A 27 -0.14 -6.15 20.16
C VAL A 27 -1.56 -6.06 20.71
N ASP A 28 -2.28 -4.98 20.35
CA ASP A 28 -3.64 -4.72 20.82
C ASP A 28 -4.68 -5.60 20.12
N ASP A 29 -4.42 -5.94 18.85
CA ASP A 29 -5.18 -6.88 18.02
C ASP A 29 -4.22 -7.88 17.35
N PRO A 30 -3.99 -9.06 17.97
CA PRO A 30 -3.12 -10.10 17.41
C PRO A 30 -3.62 -10.72 16.11
N SER A 31 -4.86 -10.41 15.68
CA SER A 31 -5.38 -10.85 14.38
C SER A 31 -5.07 -9.87 13.25
N TYR A 32 -4.66 -8.65 13.58
CA TYR A 32 -4.19 -7.68 12.60
C TYR A 32 -2.80 -8.09 12.07
N SER A 33 -2.61 -7.94 10.75
CA SER A 33 -1.36 -8.25 10.07
C SER A 33 -1.11 -7.19 9.02
N LEU A 34 -0.10 -6.33 9.24
CA LEU A 34 0.29 -5.36 8.22
C LEU A 34 0.74 -6.08 6.93
N ALA A 35 1.37 -7.26 7.05
CA ALA A 35 1.80 -8.03 5.89
C ALA A 35 0.62 -8.45 4.99
N ASP A 36 -0.52 -8.80 5.58
CA ASP A 36 -1.72 -9.20 4.82
C ASP A 36 -2.33 -8.00 4.08
N ASP A 37 -2.37 -6.83 4.74
CA ASP A 37 -2.80 -5.57 4.12
C ASP A 37 -1.95 -5.21 2.90
N ILE A 38 -0.62 -5.38 3.00
CA ILE A 38 0.33 -5.13 1.92
C ILE A 38 0.12 -6.10 0.77
N GLU A 39 -0.01 -7.39 1.07
CA GLU A 39 -0.26 -8.42 0.07
C GLU A 39 -1.57 -8.16 -0.67
N TRP A 40 -2.61 -7.74 0.04
CA TRP A 40 -3.89 -7.39 -0.56
C TRP A 40 -3.79 -6.21 -1.52
N CYS A 41 -3.01 -5.18 -1.16
CA CYS A 41 -2.72 -4.06 -2.06
C CYS A 41 -1.96 -4.53 -3.32
N LEU A 42 -0.96 -5.41 -3.16
CA LEU A 42 -0.17 -5.95 -4.27
C LEU A 42 -1.01 -6.80 -5.23
N VAL A 43 -1.88 -7.67 -4.70
CA VAL A 43 -2.82 -8.45 -5.52
C VAL A 43 -3.73 -7.53 -6.34
N ARG A 44 -4.16 -6.41 -5.76
CA ARG A 44 -5.05 -5.44 -6.41
C ARG A 44 -4.36 -4.62 -7.51
N LEU A 45 -3.04 -4.40 -7.44
CA LEU A 45 -2.28 -3.82 -8.57
C LEU A 45 -2.41 -4.69 -9.83
N GLY A 46 -2.53 -6.01 -9.65
CA GLY A 46 -2.59 -6.98 -10.73
C GLY A 46 -1.20 -7.30 -11.27
N ASN A 47 -1.12 -7.55 -12.58
CA ASN A 47 0.13 -7.97 -13.22
C ASN A 47 1.13 -6.81 -13.35
N VAL A 48 2.01 -6.70 -12.37
CA VAL A 48 3.25 -5.92 -12.44
C VAL A 48 4.46 -6.86 -12.45
N SER A 49 5.61 -6.39 -12.91
CA SER A 49 6.85 -7.16 -12.80
C SER A 49 7.23 -7.41 -11.34
N ASP A 50 7.99 -8.48 -11.08
CA ASP A 50 8.45 -8.80 -9.71
C ASP A 50 9.23 -7.63 -9.07
N VAL A 51 10.03 -6.92 -9.87
CA VAL A 51 10.78 -5.73 -9.42
C VAL A 51 9.84 -4.59 -9.01
N GLN A 52 8.79 -4.34 -9.79
CA GLN A 52 7.76 -3.34 -9.43
C GLN A 52 6.99 -3.80 -8.20
N ARG A 53 6.65 -5.09 -8.09
CA ARG A 53 5.94 -5.66 -6.95
C ARG A 53 6.71 -5.46 -5.65
N GLU A 54 8.01 -5.74 -5.65
CA GLU A 54 8.89 -5.54 -4.50
C GLU A 54 8.99 -4.05 -4.12
N ARG A 55 9.24 -3.18 -5.10
CA ARG A 55 9.29 -1.72 -4.88
C ARG A 55 7.97 -1.19 -4.29
N MET A 56 6.83 -1.63 -4.84
CA MET A 56 5.52 -1.18 -4.38
C MET A 56 5.20 -1.70 -2.98
N GLY A 57 5.56 -2.94 -2.65
CA GLY A 57 5.38 -3.48 -1.30
C GLY A 57 6.11 -2.64 -0.26
N ALA A 58 7.38 -2.29 -0.52
CA ALA A 58 8.15 -1.42 0.37
C ALA A 58 7.53 -0.01 0.51
N LEU A 59 7.00 0.56 -0.58
CA LEU A 59 6.32 1.85 -0.55
C LEU A 59 5.00 1.80 0.22
N PHE A 60 4.21 0.73 0.09
CA PHE A 60 2.98 0.57 0.85
C PHE A 60 3.23 0.47 2.35
N VAL A 61 4.26 -0.28 2.77
CA VAL A 61 4.64 -0.35 4.19
C VAL A 61 4.94 1.05 4.72
N ARG A 62 5.76 1.81 3.99
CA ARG A 62 6.13 3.18 4.39
C ARG A 62 4.93 4.13 4.36
N ALA A 63 4.05 4.01 3.37
CA ALA A 63 2.88 4.89 3.24
C ALA A 63 1.80 4.61 4.28
N ILE A 64 1.65 3.36 4.74
CA ILE A 64 0.73 3.01 5.82
C ILE A 64 1.29 3.45 7.18
N THR A 65 2.60 3.28 7.40
CA THR A 65 3.23 3.56 8.70
C THR A 65 3.63 5.03 8.89
N ASP A 66 4.03 5.73 7.82
CA ASP A 66 4.33 7.17 7.77
C ASP A 66 3.80 7.78 6.46
N PRO A 67 2.47 8.00 6.37
CA PRO A 67 1.85 8.58 5.18
C PRO A 67 2.37 9.98 4.87
N THR A 68 2.69 10.78 5.89
CA THR A 68 3.13 12.16 5.70
C THR A 68 4.49 12.25 5.00
N ALA A 69 5.42 11.35 5.33
CA ALA A 69 6.72 11.28 4.68
C ALA A 69 6.70 10.61 3.30
N THR A 70 5.67 9.79 3.01
CA THR A 70 5.71 8.89 1.84
C THR A 70 4.69 9.23 0.74
N ARG A 71 3.68 10.06 1.01
CA ARG A 71 2.55 10.31 0.09
C ARG A 71 2.96 10.68 -1.35
N GLU A 72 3.96 11.53 -1.52
CA GLU A 72 4.38 12.03 -2.85
C GLU A 72 5.10 10.94 -3.64
N GLU A 73 5.98 10.20 -2.98
CA GLU A 73 6.73 9.09 -3.56
C GLU A 73 5.78 7.97 -4.00
N LEU A 74 4.79 7.63 -3.17
CA LEU A 74 3.77 6.65 -3.51
C LEU A 74 2.94 7.09 -4.71
N PHE A 75 2.43 8.32 -4.70
CA PHE A 75 1.60 8.84 -5.79
C PHE A 75 2.36 8.82 -7.13
N THR A 76 3.62 9.28 -7.11
CA THR A 76 4.48 9.29 -8.29
C THR A 76 4.73 7.88 -8.80
N ALA A 77 5.08 6.94 -7.92
CA ALA A 77 5.32 5.56 -8.31
C ALA A 77 4.09 4.91 -8.95
N LEU A 78 2.89 5.14 -8.40
CA LEU A 78 1.63 4.61 -8.97
C LEU A 78 1.27 5.25 -10.31
N ALA A 79 1.61 6.53 -10.52
CA ALA A 79 1.36 7.22 -11.78
C ALA A 79 2.29 6.78 -12.92
N GLU A 80 3.43 6.17 -12.59
CA GLU A 80 4.46 5.67 -13.53
C GLU A 80 4.30 4.18 -13.87
N LEU A 81 3.33 3.49 -13.27
CA LEU A 81 3.05 2.06 -13.52
C LEU A 81 2.42 1.81 -14.89
#